data_AF-A0A1Y1ZQ95-F1
#
_entry.id   AF-A0A1Y1ZQ95-F1
#
_cell.length_a   1.000
_cell.length_b   1.000
_cell.length_c   1.000
_cell.angle_alpha   90.00
_cell.angle_beta   90.00
_cell.angle_gamma   90.00
#
_symmetry.space_group_name_H-M   'P 1'
#
loop_
_entity.id
_entity.type
_entity.pdbx_description
1 polymer ?
#
loop_
_entity_poly.entity_id
_entity_poly.type
_entity_poly.pdbx_seq_one_letter_code
_entity_poly.pdbx_strand_id
1 'polypeptide(L)'
;MARLLLLSFLLSLPFRVLADYDKFYFSSNATNWQCDGISFQCPAPQVCAHESLLDKYYCCGPGKDSVCWSGAQDCGGSNGAPSSNQVGCGSGVNAFCCLNTREECTQRFNQINICWATPPTPFANLTDKEVNKTFSSLSSARPKASSYTFDLAQLIASTTSSSSSTATPSVPSSAFPSTTSAPASSTPTQSQSSNSGLSGGAIGGIVVGVIGGLALIGAGCFFFFWRRQGKSSHNELDGNPYTGNGNVQGSYGQPGQNEKYALHEAPQPPPTQHPVEMDATQQHPVEMAGNNPPNVA
;
A
#
# COMPACT_ATOMS: atom_id res chain seq x y z
N MET A 1 20.64 7.72 -40.96
CA MET A 1 19.52 7.32 -40.06
C MET A 1 20.09 6.53 -38.89
N ALA A 2 19.34 6.38 -37.80
CA ALA A 2 19.81 5.92 -36.46
C ALA A 2 20.69 6.95 -35.69
N ARG A 3 20.69 6.83 -34.35
CA ARG A 3 21.28 7.73 -33.32
C ARG A 3 20.50 8.99 -32.89
N LEU A 4 19.15 8.99 -32.96
CA LEU A 4 18.33 10.05 -32.34
C LEU A 4 17.11 9.54 -31.52
N LEU A 5 17.25 8.39 -30.84
CA LEU A 5 16.17 7.76 -30.06
C LEU A 5 16.53 7.40 -28.60
N LEU A 6 17.66 7.90 -28.07
CA LEU A 6 18.11 7.59 -26.70
C LEU A 6 17.91 8.71 -25.67
N LEU A 7 17.57 9.93 -26.09
CA LEU A 7 17.35 11.08 -25.20
C LEU A 7 15.88 11.27 -24.77
N SER A 8 14.94 10.66 -25.48
CA SER A 8 13.49 10.82 -25.20
C SER A 8 12.96 9.94 -24.05
N PHE A 9 13.77 8.99 -23.56
CA PHE A 9 13.36 8.06 -22.48
C PHE A 9 13.62 8.57 -21.06
N LEU A 10 14.38 9.67 -20.90
CA LEU A 10 14.73 10.22 -19.58
C LEU A 10 13.70 11.23 -19.05
N LEU A 11 12.79 11.74 -19.89
CA LEU A 11 11.76 12.70 -19.49
C LEU A 11 10.39 12.06 -19.14
N SER A 12 10.29 10.74 -19.23
CA SER A 12 9.08 9.95 -18.94
C SER A 12 9.28 8.94 -17.81
N LEU A 13 10.30 9.14 -16.98
CA LEU A 13 10.27 8.64 -15.61
C LEU A 13 9.07 9.31 -14.92
N PRO A 14 8.02 8.58 -14.51
CA PRO A 14 7.03 9.18 -13.63
C PRO A 14 7.77 9.67 -12.38
N PHE A 15 7.39 10.82 -11.84
CA PHE A 15 7.75 11.18 -10.47
C PHE A 15 7.17 10.08 -9.58
N ARG A 16 7.99 9.06 -9.28
CA ARG A 16 7.66 8.07 -8.28
C ARG A 16 7.57 8.86 -6.99
N VAL A 17 6.35 8.95 -6.45
CA VAL A 17 6.15 9.39 -5.08
C VAL A 17 6.86 8.34 -4.23
N LEU A 18 8.10 8.64 -3.87
CA LEU A 18 8.85 7.84 -2.92
C LEU A 18 8.12 8.02 -1.59
N ALA A 19 7.68 6.92 -1.00
CA ALA A 19 7.33 6.92 0.42
C ALA A 19 8.61 7.20 1.21
N ASP A 20 8.50 8.08 2.18
CA ASP A 20 9.57 8.36 3.12
C ASP A 20 9.41 7.41 4.31
N TYR A 21 9.80 6.14 4.08
CA TYR A 21 9.76 5.12 5.12
C TYR A 21 10.99 5.26 6.04
N ASP A 22 10.78 5.64 7.31
CA ASP A 22 11.86 6.02 8.25
C ASP A 22 12.13 4.98 9.35
N LYS A 23 11.12 4.23 9.80
CA LYS A 23 11.25 3.23 10.88
C LYS A 23 10.81 1.85 10.43
N PHE A 24 11.58 0.83 10.83
CA PHE A 24 11.32 -0.57 10.51
C PHE A 24 11.44 -1.45 11.75
N TYR A 25 10.43 -2.30 11.98
CA TYR A 25 10.46 -3.27 13.07
C TYR A 25 9.60 -4.50 12.78
N PHE A 26 9.91 -5.61 13.46
CA PHE A 26 8.98 -6.73 13.54
C PHE A 26 8.09 -6.58 14.77
N SER A 27 6.80 -6.89 14.60
CA SER A 27 5.86 -7.12 15.69
C SER A 27 6.29 -8.33 16.54
N SER A 28 5.67 -8.50 17.69
CA SER A 28 5.95 -9.63 18.59
C SER A 28 4.66 -10.27 19.10
N ASN A 29 4.79 -11.43 19.75
CA ASN A 29 3.68 -12.04 20.48
C ASN A 29 3.11 -11.10 21.58
N ALA A 30 3.91 -10.19 22.14
CA ALA A 30 3.45 -9.22 23.14
C ALA A 30 2.55 -8.11 22.55
N THR A 31 2.65 -7.83 21.25
CA THR A 31 1.72 -6.95 20.52
C THR A 31 0.67 -7.74 19.72
N ASN A 32 0.50 -9.04 20.00
CA ASN A 32 -0.35 -9.96 19.21
C ASN A 32 -0.05 -9.87 17.69
N TRP A 33 1.23 -9.74 17.35
CA TRP A 33 1.75 -9.58 15.99
C TRP A 33 1.24 -8.35 15.23
N GLN A 34 0.65 -7.36 15.89
CA GLN A 34 0.16 -6.15 15.26
C GLN A 34 1.26 -5.09 15.14
N CYS A 35 1.15 -4.27 14.08
CA CYS A 35 1.87 -3.01 13.95
C CYS A 35 1.04 -1.88 14.57
N ASP A 36 1.68 -0.77 14.90
CA ASP A 36 1.06 0.36 15.57
C ASP A 36 0.00 0.99 14.63
N GLY A 37 -1.25 1.11 15.10
CA GLY A 37 -2.36 1.59 14.26
C GLY A 37 -2.90 0.60 13.22
N ILE A 38 -2.40 -0.64 13.16
CA ILE A 38 -2.94 -1.71 12.29
C ILE A 38 -3.64 -2.77 13.15
N SER A 39 -4.95 -2.91 13.01
CA SER A 39 -5.77 -3.91 13.72
C SER A 39 -5.60 -5.35 13.23
N PHE A 40 -4.87 -5.54 12.12
CA PHE A 40 -4.56 -6.84 11.52
C PHE A 40 -3.18 -7.36 11.96
N GLN A 41 -3.05 -8.69 12.05
CA GLN A 41 -1.76 -9.31 12.35
C GLN A 41 -0.79 -9.18 11.17
N CYS A 42 0.43 -8.73 11.48
CA CYS A 42 1.58 -8.61 10.60
C CYS A 42 2.74 -9.46 11.15
N PRO A 43 2.66 -10.81 11.08
CA PRO A 43 3.72 -11.69 11.56
C PRO A 43 4.91 -11.72 10.59
N ALA A 44 6.10 -12.01 11.11
CA ALA A 44 7.28 -12.27 10.30
C ALA A 44 7.00 -13.40 9.26
N PRO A 45 7.48 -13.30 8.00
CA PRO A 45 8.51 -12.38 7.51
C PRO A 45 8.01 -10.98 7.09
N GLN A 46 6.75 -10.61 7.33
CA GLN A 46 6.31 -9.23 7.14
C GLN A 46 7.02 -8.28 8.13
N VAL A 47 7.15 -7.00 7.74
CA VAL A 47 7.79 -5.94 8.54
C VAL A 47 6.82 -4.78 8.70
N CYS A 48 6.74 -4.22 9.92
CA CYS A 48 6.07 -2.95 10.17
C CYS A 48 6.99 -1.80 9.69
N ALA A 49 6.55 -1.05 8.68
CA ALA A 49 7.22 0.13 8.15
C ALA A 49 6.39 1.39 8.45
N HIS A 50 7.03 2.41 8.99
CA HIS A 50 6.41 3.72 9.24
C HIS A 50 6.63 4.64 8.03
N GLU A 51 5.58 5.32 7.55
CA GLU A 51 5.70 6.41 6.57
C GLU A 51 5.60 7.78 7.29
N SER A 52 6.71 8.54 7.27
CA SER A 52 6.83 9.83 7.98
C SER A 52 5.82 10.89 7.53
N LEU A 53 5.38 10.82 6.26
CA LEU A 53 4.53 11.82 5.61
C LEU A 53 3.03 11.65 5.94
N LEU A 54 2.64 10.49 6.44
CA LEU A 54 1.27 10.18 6.88
C LEU A 54 1.16 9.91 8.39
N ASP A 55 2.30 9.78 9.10
CA ASP A 55 2.39 9.25 10.47
C ASP A 55 1.64 7.90 10.61
N LYS A 56 1.78 7.05 9.56
CA LYS A 56 1.02 5.81 9.39
C LYS A 56 1.95 4.62 9.21
N TYR A 57 1.61 3.50 9.84
CA TYR A 57 2.31 2.24 9.65
C TYR A 57 1.64 1.37 8.58
N TYR A 58 2.50 0.65 7.87
CA TYR A 58 2.16 -0.37 6.89
C TYR A 58 2.83 -1.69 7.27
N CYS A 59 2.11 -2.79 7.06
CA CYS A 59 2.67 -4.13 7.03
C CYS A 59 3.22 -4.40 5.62
N CYS A 60 4.52 -4.59 5.49
CA CYS A 60 5.19 -4.80 4.21
C CYS A 60 5.75 -6.22 4.10
N GLY A 61 5.49 -6.88 2.97
CA GLY A 61 6.24 -8.08 2.62
C GLY A 61 7.66 -7.75 2.12
N PRO A 62 8.57 -8.73 2.15
CA PRO A 62 9.79 -8.72 1.35
C PRO A 62 9.51 -9.17 -0.08
N GLY A 63 10.42 -8.82 -0.99
CA GLY A 63 10.41 -9.25 -2.38
C GLY A 63 9.76 -8.26 -3.33
N LYS A 64 10.16 -8.32 -4.60
CA LYS A 64 9.91 -7.30 -5.63
C LYS A 64 8.44 -7.04 -5.93
N ASP A 65 7.61 -8.09 -5.89
CA ASP A 65 6.18 -8.04 -6.21
C ASP A 65 5.29 -7.97 -4.95
N SER A 66 5.91 -7.72 -3.79
CA SER A 66 5.19 -7.52 -2.53
C SER A 66 4.73 -6.07 -2.38
N VAL A 67 3.58 -5.89 -1.73
CA VAL A 67 3.01 -4.58 -1.42
C VAL A 67 3.08 -4.32 0.08
N CYS A 68 3.26 -3.06 0.43
CA CYS A 68 2.96 -2.56 1.76
C CYS A 68 1.45 -2.35 1.87
N TRP A 69 0.83 -2.78 2.96
CA TRP A 69 -0.61 -2.70 3.16
C TRP A 69 -0.94 -2.27 4.60
N SER A 70 -2.08 -1.62 4.80
CA SER A 70 -2.53 -1.18 6.12
C SER A 70 -4.04 -1.35 6.25
N GLY A 71 -4.55 -1.16 7.47
CA GLY A 71 -5.98 -1.17 7.72
C GLY A 71 -6.68 0.00 7.02
N ALA A 72 -7.89 -0.26 6.52
CA ALA A 72 -8.78 0.80 6.06
C ALA A 72 -9.06 1.81 7.17
N GLN A 73 -9.38 3.03 6.74
CA GLN A 73 -9.67 4.15 7.63
C GLN A 73 -11.16 4.48 7.55
N ASP A 74 -11.68 5.17 8.57
CA ASP A 74 -13.05 5.67 8.55
C ASP A 74 -13.26 6.64 7.38
N CYS A 75 -14.40 6.49 6.70
CA CYS A 75 -14.79 7.35 5.60
C CYS A 75 -15.15 8.75 6.10
N GLY A 76 -14.38 9.77 5.72
CA GLY A 76 -14.47 11.14 6.23
C GLY A 76 -15.54 12.01 5.54
N GLY A 77 -16.28 11.47 4.57
CA GLY A 77 -17.38 12.16 3.88
C GLY A 77 -18.74 11.91 4.52
N SER A 78 -19.75 12.63 4.03
CA SER A 78 -21.13 12.49 4.52
C SER A 78 -21.69 11.09 4.22
N ASN A 79 -22.47 10.54 5.17
CA ASN A 79 -23.13 9.23 5.06
C ASN A 79 -22.19 8.05 4.78
N GLY A 80 -20.94 8.10 5.23
CA GLY A 80 -19.94 7.06 5.00
C GLY A 80 -19.34 7.06 3.59
N ALA A 81 -19.57 8.11 2.80
CA ALA A 81 -18.87 8.33 1.54
C ALA A 81 -17.40 8.71 1.78
N PRO A 82 -16.48 8.45 0.83
CA PRO A 82 -15.11 8.96 0.91
C PRO A 82 -15.08 10.49 0.89
N SER A 83 -14.16 11.08 1.66
CA SER A 83 -13.78 12.49 1.52
C SER A 83 -12.94 12.75 0.26
N SER A 84 -12.63 14.01 -0.04
CA SER A 84 -11.85 14.41 -1.24
C SER A 84 -10.43 13.80 -1.31
N ASN A 85 -9.85 13.42 -0.17
CA ASN A 85 -8.56 12.73 -0.04
C ASN A 85 -8.68 11.20 0.14
N GLN A 86 -9.88 10.64 -0.07
CA GLN A 86 -10.15 9.22 0.06
C GLN A 86 -10.71 8.62 -1.23
N VAL A 87 -10.60 7.30 -1.34
CA VAL A 87 -11.26 6.47 -2.36
C VAL A 87 -12.10 5.42 -1.64
N GLY A 88 -13.34 5.25 -2.10
CA GLY A 88 -14.25 4.22 -1.60
C GLY A 88 -13.94 2.88 -2.25
N CYS A 89 -13.83 1.84 -1.43
CA CYS A 89 -13.47 0.48 -1.80
C CYS A 89 -14.57 -0.49 -1.38
N GLY A 90 -14.97 -1.40 -2.26
CA GLY A 90 -16.11 -2.30 -2.02
C GLY A 90 -17.48 -1.63 -2.15
N SER A 91 -18.52 -2.37 -1.80
CA SER A 91 -19.93 -1.95 -1.96
C SER A 91 -20.80 -2.47 -0.81
N GLY A 92 -21.90 -1.76 -0.52
CA GLY A 92 -22.86 -2.14 0.51
C GLY A 92 -22.25 -2.13 1.92
N VAL A 93 -22.55 -3.14 2.72
CA VAL A 93 -22.06 -3.26 4.11
C VAL A 93 -20.54 -3.47 4.23
N ASN A 94 -19.86 -3.79 3.13
CA ASN A 94 -18.41 -4.00 3.06
C ASN A 94 -17.68 -2.82 2.39
N ALA A 95 -18.30 -1.64 2.34
CA ALA A 95 -17.65 -0.43 1.87
C ALA A 95 -16.66 0.11 2.91
N PHE A 96 -15.45 0.46 2.49
CA PHE A 96 -14.38 1.02 3.32
C PHE A 96 -13.59 2.09 2.56
N CYS A 97 -12.80 2.91 3.27
CA CYS A 97 -12.05 4.00 2.63
C CYS A 97 -10.52 3.84 2.77
N CYS A 98 -9.82 4.18 1.68
CA CYS A 98 -8.36 4.27 1.57
C CYS A 98 -7.95 5.69 1.16
N LEU A 99 -6.71 6.10 1.39
CA LEU A 99 -6.19 7.44 1.04
C LEU A 99 -5.84 7.53 -0.45
N ASN A 100 -6.62 8.28 -1.25
CA ASN A 100 -6.52 8.27 -2.71
C ASN A 100 -5.21 8.80 -3.32
N THR A 101 -4.31 9.40 -2.52
CA THR A 101 -3.02 9.93 -2.96
C THR A 101 -1.85 8.98 -2.75
N ARG A 102 -1.94 8.04 -1.80
CA ARG A 102 -0.86 7.13 -1.39
C ARG A 102 -1.29 5.68 -1.25
N GLU A 103 -2.59 5.42 -1.36
CA GLU A 103 -3.18 4.10 -1.22
C GLU A 103 -4.18 3.81 -2.36
N GLU A 104 -4.34 2.52 -2.64
CA GLU A 104 -5.38 1.98 -3.51
C GLU A 104 -6.15 0.87 -2.78
N CYS A 105 -7.34 0.55 -3.28
CA CYS A 105 -8.11 -0.58 -2.79
C CYS A 105 -7.33 -1.89 -3.02
N THR A 106 -7.38 -2.83 -2.07
CA THR A 106 -6.78 -4.16 -2.28
C THR A 106 -7.27 -4.81 -3.58
N GLN A 107 -6.33 -5.31 -4.37
CA GLN A 107 -6.63 -6.03 -5.61
C GLN A 107 -6.88 -7.53 -5.39
N ARG A 108 -6.84 -8.01 -4.13
CA ARG A 108 -7.11 -9.42 -3.78
C ARG A 108 -8.60 -9.69 -3.66
N PHE A 109 -9.05 -10.75 -4.34
CA PHE A 109 -10.42 -11.22 -4.25
C PHE A 109 -10.81 -11.53 -2.79
N ASN A 110 -12.02 -11.13 -2.41
CA ASN A 110 -12.61 -11.32 -1.07
C ASN A 110 -11.85 -10.69 0.12
N GLN A 111 -10.84 -9.85 -0.12
CA GLN A 111 -10.19 -9.07 0.94
C GLN A 111 -10.93 -7.74 1.13
N ILE A 112 -11.32 -7.43 2.37
CA ILE A 112 -11.98 -6.17 2.76
C ILE A 112 -11.16 -5.45 3.84
N ASN A 113 -11.41 -4.16 4.04
CA ASN A 113 -10.77 -3.33 5.07
C ASN A 113 -9.23 -3.26 4.98
N ILE A 114 -8.67 -3.46 3.78
CA ILE A 114 -7.23 -3.46 3.52
C ILE A 114 -6.93 -2.49 2.38
N CYS A 115 -6.04 -1.54 2.65
CA CYS A 115 -5.54 -0.55 1.70
C CYS A 115 -4.10 -0.89 1.33
N TRP A 116 -3.76 -0.86 0.05
CA TRP A 116 -2.40 -1.10 -0.43
C TRP A 116 -1.70 0.24 -0.67
N ALA A 117 -0.48 0.39 -0.17
CA ALA A 117 0.34 1.56 -0.46
C ALA A 117 0.75 1.54 -1.94
N THR A 118 0.53 2.64 -2.65
CA THR A 118 0.98 2.82 -4.04
C THR A 118 2.50 3.08 -4.19
N PRO A 119 3.22 3.59 -3.18
CA PRO A 119 4.68 3.62 -3.20
C PRO A 119 5.32 2.22 -3.17
N PRO A 120 6.48 2.01 -3.80
CA PRO A 120 7.16 0.71 -3.81
C PRO A 120 7.59 0.28 -2.39
N THR A 121 7.51 -1.03 -2.12
CA THR A 121 8.04 -1.61 -0.87
C THR A 121 9.54 -1.34 -0.72
N PRO A 122 10.02 -0.90 0.46
CA PRO A 122 11.45 -0.70 0.69
C PRO A 122 12.20 -2.04 0.83
N PHE A 123 11.49 -3.16 0.91
CA PHE A 123 12.03 -4.52 1.01
C PHE A 123 12.08 -5.26 -0.35
N ALA A 124 11.90 -4.57 -1.47
CA ALA A 124 11.85 -5.16 -2.82
C ALA A 124 13.08 -6.03 -3.18
N ASN A 125 14.25 -5.67 -2.65
CA ASN A 125 15.53 -6.35 -2.89
C ASN A 125 15.88 -7.42 -1.83
N LEU A 126 14.97 -7.72 -0.91
CA LEU A 126 15.17 -8.70 0.15
C LEU A 126 14.26 -9.91 -0.05
N THR A 127 14.73 -11.09 0.36
CA THR A 127 13.95 -12.33 0.37
C THR A 127 13.38 -12.64 1.75
N ASP A 128 12.31 -13.43 1.82
CA ASP A 128 11.75 -13.95 3.09
C ASP A 128 12.82 -14.58 3.98
N LYS A 129 13.80 -15.27 3.38
CA LYS A 129 14.88 -15.96 4.08
C LYS A 129 15.82 -15.00 4.81
N GLU A 130 16.09 -13.84 4.24
CA GLU A 130 17.00 -12.84 4.81
C GLU A 130 16.29 -12.06 5.93
N VAL A 131 15.05 -11.66 5.68
CA VAL A 131 14.21 -10.96 6.65
C VAL A 131 13.87 -11.86 7.84
N ASN A 132 13.53 -13.13 7.61
CA ASN A 132 13.25 -14.09 8.69
C ASN A 132 14.50 -14.45 9.52
N LYS A 133 15.71 -14.46 8.93
CA LYS A 133 16.96 -14.58 9.71
C LYS A 133 17.14 -13.40 10.66
N THR A 134 16.89 -12.18 10.20
CA THR A 134 16.98 -10.97 11.03
C THR A 134 15.97 -11.02 12.17
N PHE A 135 14.72 -11.39 11.88
CA PHE A 135 13.70 -11.62 12.91
C PHE A 135 14.12 -12.69 13.92
N SER A 136 14.63 -13.83 13.47
CA SER A 136 15.08 -14.94 14.35
C SER A 136 16.24 -14.51 15.25
N SER A 137 17.17 -13.70 14.75
CA SER A 137 18.29 -13.16 15.52
C SER A 137 17.82 -12.17 16.59
N LEU A 138 16.96 -11.20 16.22
CA LEU A 138 16.47 -10.18 17.15
C LEU A 138 15.54 -10.75 18.23
N SER A 139 14.65 -11.68 17.86
CA SER A 139 13.76 -12.37 18.80
C SER A 139 14.53 -13.23 19.80
N SER A 140 15.55 -13.95 19.34
CA SER A 140 16.46 -14.71 20.23
C SER A 140 17.27 -13.81 21.17
N ALA A 141 17.68 -12.63 20.70
CA ALA A 141 18.45 -11.67 21.49
C ALA A 141 17.59 -10.90 22.53
N ARG A 142 16.29 -10.69 22.26
CA ARG A 142 15.40 -9.85 23.09
C ARG A 142 14.00 -10.46 23.27
N PRO A 143 13.82 -11.70 23.75
CA PRO A 143 12.56 -12.44 23.71
C PRO A 143 11.37 -11.84 24.50
N LYS A 144 11.60 -10.75 25.25
CA LYS A 144 10.58 -9.99 26.01
C LYS A 144 10.24 -8.63 25.38
N ALA A 145 10.84 -8.27 24.24
CA ALA A 145 10.56 -7.01 23.58
C ALA A 145 9.19 -7.01 22.90
N SER A 146 8.47 -5.89 22.98
CA SER A 146 7.21 -5.67 22.27
C SER A 146 7.41 -5.51 20.76
N SER A 147 8.56 -4.97 20.35
CA SER A 147 8.96 -4.79 18.95
C SER A 147 10.45 -5.05 18.74
N TYR A 148 10.81 -5.49 17.53
CA TYR A 148 12.17 -5.77 17.12
C TYR A 148 12.61 -4.80 16.03
N THR A 149 13.09 -3.62 16.44
CA THR A 149 13.62 -2.60 15.53
C THR A 149 14.91 -3.05 14.85
N PHE A 150 15.10 -2.66 13.59
CA PHE A 150 16.34 -2.90 12.85
C PHE A 150 16.63 -1.80 11.82
N ASP A 151 17.90 -1.72 11.41
CA ASP A 151 18.34 -0.83 10.35
C ASP A 151 18.27 -1.56 8.99
N LEU A 152 17.43 -1.05 8.09
CA LEU A 152 17.23 -1.65 6.77
C LEU A 152 18.45 -1.49 5.86
N ALA A 153 19.21 -0.41 5.96
CA ALA A 153 20.42 -0.21 5.16
C ALA A 153 21.52 -1.20 5.58
N GLN A 154 21.68 -1.46 6.87
CA GLN A 154 22.59 -2.49 7.38
C GLN A 154 22.17 -3.90 6.95
N LEU A 155 20.86 -4.19 6.91
CA LEU A 155 20.35 -5.47 6.40
C LEU A 155 20.72 -5.64 4.91
N ILE A 156 20.44 -4.65 4.07
CA ILE A 156 20.74 -4.68 2.62
C ILE A 156 22.26 -4.77 2.34
N ALA A 157 23.09 -4.11 3.16
CA ALA A 157 24.55 -4.25 3.07
C ALA A 157 25.02 -5.67 3.45
N SER A 158 24.38 -6.29 4.45
CA SER A 158 24.72 -7.63 4.92
C SER A 158 24.32 -8.73 3.91
N THR A 159 23.19 -8.58 3.22
CA THR A 159 22.76 -9.52 2.17
C THR A 159 23.64 -9.41 0.93
N THR A 160 23.98 -8.19 0.51
CA THR A 160 24.89 -7.94 -0.63
C THR A 160 26.31 -8.50 -0.38
N SER A 161 26.77 -8.54 0.88
CA SER A 161 28.06 -9.14 1.26
C SER A 161 28.01 -10.68 1.32
N SER A 162 26.82 -11.27 1.40
CA SER A 162 26.63 -12.72 1.55
C SER A 162 26.67 -13.48 0.21
N SER A 163 26.43 -12.80 -0.92
CA SER A 163 26.44 -13.39 -2.26
C SER A 163 27.83 -13.61 -2.86
N SER A 164 28.90 -13.14 -2.20
CA SER A 164 30.31 -13.38 -2.58
C SER A 164 31.01 -14.48 -1.78
N SER A 165 30.29 -15.20 -0.90
CA SER A 165 30.89 -16.19 0.01
C SER A 165 30.57 -17.64 -0.37
N THR A 166 31.22 -18.15 -1.42
CA THR A 166 31.34 -19.61 -1.64
C THR A 166 32.30 -20.20 -0.60
N ALA A 167 31.77 -20.48 0.60
CA ALA A 167 32.52 -21.11 1.69
C ALA A 167 31.94 -22.49 2.03
N THR A 168 32.77 -23.51 1.81
CA THR A 168 32.54 -24.94 1.99
C THR A 168 31.97 -25.29 3.38
N PRO A 169 30.98 -26.20 3.49
CA PRO A 169 30.51 -26.66 4.80
C PRO A 169 31.52 -27.62 5.45
N SER A 170 32.18 -27.16 6.51
CA SER A 170 33.04 -27.99 7.35
C SER A 170 32.31 -28.39 8.63
N VAL A 171 31.90 -29.66 8.72
CA VAL A 171 31.47 -30.30 9.98
C VAL A 171 32.67 -30.49 10.92
N PRO A 172 32.45 -30.41 12.24
CA PRO A 172 32.93 -31.50 13.09
C PRO A 172 31.95 -31.97 14.19
N SER A 173 32.28 -33.15 14.70
CA SER A 173 31.50 -34.03 15.58
C SER A 173 31.28 -33.54 17.02
N SER A 174 30.26 -34.11 17.67
CA SER A 174 29.90 -33.96 19.08
C SER A 174 30.95 -34.49 20.07
N ALA A 175 31.13 -33.81 21.22
CA ALA A 175 31.21 -34.40 22.58
C ALA A 175 31.37 -33.33 23.69
N PHE A 176 30.65 -33.51 24.82
CA PHE A 176 30.84 -32.92 26.16
C PHE A 176 30.51 -34.05 27.18
N PRO A 177 30.82 -33.96 28.50
CA PRO A 177 31.39 -32.86 29.31
C PRO A 177 32.78 -33.26 29.91
N SER A 178 33.41 -32.73 30.98
CA SER A 178 32.98 -31.91 32.15
C SER A 178 34.13 -31.11 32.81
N THR A 179 33.76 -30.04 33.55
CA THR A 179 34.36 -29.53 34.82
C THR A 179 35.89 -29.42 35.01
N THR A 180 36.42 -28.19 35.19
CA THR A 180 36.79 -27.60 36.53
C THR A 180 37.70 -26.35 36.41
N SER A 181 37.36 -25.30 37.17
CA SER A 181 38.19 -24.13 37.61
C SER A 181 38.71 -23.08 36.60
N ALA A 182 38.67 -21.82 37.08
CA ALA A 182 39.18 -20.58 36.49
C ALA A 182 40.17 -19.92 37.49
N PRO A 183 40.65 -18.67 37.34
CA PRO A 183 40.63 -17.75 36.19
C PRO A 183 42.01 -17.14 35.81
N ALA A 184 42.16 -16.58 34.60
CA ALA A 184 43.23 -15.62 34.31
C ALA A 184 42.85 -14.60 33.22
N SER A 185 43.14 -13.34 33.51
CA SER A 185 42.88 -12.11 32.73
C SER A 185 43.37 -12.12 31.26
N SER A 186 42.54 -11.61 30.34
CA SER A 186 43.01 -10.70 29.28
C SER A 186 41.83 -9.99 28.58
N THR A 187 41.94 -8.66 28.46
CA THR A 187 40.93 -7.78 27.85
C THR A 187 41.19 -7.65 26.35
N PRO A 188 40.22 -7.93 25.45
CA PRO A 188 40.33 -7.54 24.05
C PRO A 188 39.95 -6.06 23.86
N THR A 189 40.85 -5.29 23.27
CA THR A 189 40.72 -3.84 23.03
C THR A 189 39.55 -3.51 22.10
N GLN A 190 38.81 -2.46 22.45
CA GLN A 190 37.75 -1.86 21.65
C GLN A 190 38.31 -1.28 20.34
N SER A 191 37.98 -1.91 19.20
CA SER A 191 38.28 -1.36 17.87
C SER A 191 37.36 -0.18 17.55
N GLN A 192 37.95 0.98 17.28
CA GLN A 192 37.22 2.19 16.91
C GLN A 192 36.61 2.04 15.51
N SER A 193 35.30 2.27 15.39
CA SER A 193 34.64 2.41 14.08
C SER A 193 35.04 3.75 13.45
N SER A 194 35.74 3.70 12.31
CA SER A 194 36.14 4.88 11.56
C SER A 194 35.01 5.34 10.63
N ASN A 195 34.40 6.48 10.94
CA ASN A 195 33.40 7.11 10.07
C ASN A 195 34.03 7.52 8.72
N SER A 196 33.67 6.80 7.65
CA SER A 196 34.04 7.11 6.27
C SER A 196 33.16 8.21 5.68
N GLY A 197 33.43 9.46 6.08
CA GLY A 197 32.85 10.64 5.43
C GLY A 197 33.19 10.68 3.93
N LEU A 198 32.21 11.02 3.08
CA LEU A 198 32.41 11.11 1.64
C LEU A 198 33.51 12.12 1.31
N SER A 199 34.51 11.68 0.54
CA SER A 199 35.65 12.52 0.14
C SER A 199 35.18 13.83 -0.51
N GLY A 200 35.82 14.95 -0.16
CA GLY A 200 35.49 16.28 -0.69
C GLY A 200 35.50 16.37 -2.21
N GLY A 201 36.25 15.50 -2.91
CA GLY A 201 36.21 15.39 -4.36
C GLY A 201 34.86 14.88 -4.92
N ALA A 202 34.18 13.97 -4.21
CA ALA A 202 32.85 13.50 -4.61
C ALA A 202 31.79 14.60 -4.43
N ILE A 203 31.87 15.34 -3.31
CA ILE A 203 30.97 16.47 -3.02
C ILE A 203 31.20 17.60 -4.04
N GLY A 204 32.46 17.94 -4.34
CA GLY A 204 32.81 18.98 -5.31
C GLY A 204 32.33 18.67 -6.73
N GLY A 205 32.43 17.41 -7.18
CA GLY A 205 31.96 16.98 -8.50
C GLY A 205 30.46 17.19 -8.71
N ILE A 206 29.65 16.91 -7.68
CA ILE A 206 28.18 17.07 -7.74
C ILE A 206 27.80 18.53 -7.92
N VAL A 207 28.40 19.45 -7.15
CA VAL A 207 28.07 20.89 -7.19
C VAL A 207 28.38 21.49 -8.56
N VAL A 208 29.55 21.20 -9.13
CA VAL A 208 29.93 21.70 -10.47
C VAL A 208 29.01 21.11 -11.55
N GLY A 209 28.62 19.84 -11.44
CA GLY A 209 27.69 19.18 -12.34
C GLY A 209 26.30 19.83 -12.37
N VAL A 210 25.74 20.17 -11.20
CA VAL A 210 24.42 20.83 -11.11
C VAL A 210 24.47 22.24 -11.70
N ILE A 211 25.50 23.03 -11.41
CA ILE A 211 25.64 24.40 -11.95
C ILE A 211 25.74 24.37 -13.49
N GLY A 212 26.57 23.47 -14.04
CA GLY A 212 26.70 23.30 -15.49
C GLY A 212 25.41 22.80 -16.15
N GLY A 213 24.72 21.84 -15.52
CA GLY A 213 23.46 21.29 -16.00
C GLY A 213 22.34 22.34 -16.06
N LEU A 214 22.15 23.12 -15.00
CA LEU A 214 21.13 24.17 -14.95
C LEU A 214 21.38 25.29 -15.96
N ALA A 215 22.66 25.68 -16.16
CA ALA A 215 23.01 26.67 -17.18
C ALA A 215 22.64 26.22 -18.61
N LEU A 216 22.89 24.95 -18.94
CA LEU A 216 22.56 24.38 -20.25
C LEU A 216 21.05 24.23 -20.46
N ILE A 217 20.31 23.79 -19.42
CA ILE A 217 18.84 23.69 -19.48
C ILE A 217 18.21 25.09 -19.63
N GLY A 218 18.67 26.07 -18.86
CA GLY A 218 18.20 27.46 -18.93
C GLY A 218 18.42 28.06 -20.33
N ALA A 219 19.62 27.90 -20.89
CA ALA A 219 19.94 28.36 -22.25
C ALA A 219 19.08 27.65 -23.32
N GLY A 220 18.88 26.34 -23.19
CA GLY A 220 18.04 25.54 -24.10
C GLY A 220 16.57 25.98 -24.08
N CYS A 221 15.99 26.15 -22.88
CA CYS A 221 14.63 26.65 -22.73
C CYS A 221 14.49 28.07 -23.29
N PHE A 222 15.40 28.99 -22.94
CA PHE A 222 15.38 30.37 -23.44
C PHE A 222 15.41 30.44 -24.97
N PHE A 223 16.34 29.71 -25.61
CA PHE A 223 16.44 29.66 -27.07
C PHE A 223 15.20 29.07 -27.74
N PHE A 224 14.60 28.02 -27.13
CA PHE A 224 13.40 27.37 -27.67
C PHE A 224 12.16 28.25 -27.58
N PHE A 225 11.94 28.93 -26.44
CA PHE A 225 10.82 29.87 -26.28
C PHE A 225 10.99 31.13 -27.13
N TRP A 226 12.20 31.67 -27.25
CA TRP A 226 12.47 32.84 -28.09
C TRP A 226 12.21 32.55 -29.58
N ARG A 227 12.59 31.35 -30.06
CA ARG A 227 12.27 30.90 -31.43
C ARG A 227 10.75 30.74 -31.68
N ARG A 228 9.94 30.58 -30.64
CA ARG A 228 8.49 30.32 -30.74
C ARG A 228 7.60 31.56 -30.71
N GLN A 229 8.11 32.74 -30.34
CA GLN A 229 7.32 34.00 -30.33
C GLN A 229 7.15 34.67 -31.72
N GLY A 230 7.61 34.03 -32.80
CA GLY A 230 7.40 34.49 -34.17
C GLY A 230 6.03 34.14 -34.75
N LYS A 231 4.93 34.62 -34.14
CA LYS A 231 3.59 34.86 -34.75
C LYS A 231 2.53 35.20 -33.69
N SER A 232 1.97 36.40 -33.76
CA SER A 232 0.87 36.89 -32.91
C SER A 232 -0.32 37.36 -33.74
N SER A 233 -1.48 36.74 -33.54
CA SER A 233 -2.83 37.17 -33.98
C SER A 233 -3.85 36.34 -33.17
N HIS A 234 -5.02 36.80 -32.74
CA HIS A 234 -5.52 38.14 -32.35
C HIS A 234 -6.72 37.88 -31.39
N ASN A 235 -7.25 38.90 -30.70
CA ASN A 235 -8.37 38.73 -29.76
C ASN A 235 -9.68 38.27 -30.43
N GLU A 236 -10.57 37.60 -29.67
CA GLU A 236 -11.89 38.16 -29.31
C GLU A 236 -12.52 37.42 -28.10
N LEU A 237 -13.43 38.07 -27.38
CA LEU A 237 -14.19 37.58 -26.22
C LEU A 237 -15.69 37.81 -26.48
N ASP A 238 -16.56 36.83 -26.26
CA ASP A 238 -17.99 36.97 -25.87
C ASP A 238 -18.68 35.58 -25.83
N GLY A 239 -19.83 35.35 -25.18
CA GLY A 239 -20.62 36.30 -24.38
C GLY A 239 -22.13 35.99 -24.27
N ASN A 240 -22.51 34.82 -23.72
CA ASN A 240 -23.88 34.46 -23.26
C ASN A 240 -25.04 34.30 -24.32
N PRO A 241 -25.94 33.29 -24.20
CA PRO A 241 -27.03 33.07 -25.17
C PRO A 241 -28.44 33.40 -24.64
N TYR A 242 -29.18 34.32 -25.26
CA TYR A 242 -30.66 34.35 -25.27
C TYR A 242 -31.21 35.26 -26.40
N THR A 243 -32.43 34.97 -26.86
CA THR A 243 -33.18 35.60 -27.99
C THR A 243 -32.68 35.23 -29.40
N GLY A 244 -33.53 34.99 -30.41
CA GLY A 244 -34.98 34.77 -30.36
C GLY A 244 -35.65 34.56 -31.74
N ASN A 245 -36.44 33.48 -31.84
CA ASN A 245 -37.62 33.28 -32.73
C ASN A 245 -37.43 33.13 -34.26
N GLY A 246 -38.04 32.08 -34.86
CA GLY A 246 -38.18 31.93 -36.31
C GLY A 246 -38.19 30.48 -36.85
N ASN A 247 -39.38 29.93 -37.09
CA ASN A 247 -39.74 28.69 -37.83
C ASN A 247 -38.79 28.30 -39.01
N VAL A 248 -38.58 27.03 -39.41
CA VAL A 248 -39.41 25.80 -39.32
C VAL A 248 -38.59 24.50 -39.40
N GLN A 249 -39.05 23.45 -38.68
CA GLN A 249 -39.15 22.03 -39.10
C GLN A 249 -37.92 21.23 -39.60
N GLY A 250 -37.48 20.24 -38.80
CA GLY A 250 -37.00 18.95 -39.34
C GLY A 250 -35.88 18.22 -38.58
N SER A 251 -36.21 17.07 -37.99
CA SER A 251 -35.30 16.00 -37.51
C SER A 251 -34.47 16.27 -36.24
N TYR A 252 -34.82 15.56 -35.16
CA TYR A 252 -34.00 15.46 -33.95
C TYR A 252 -32.82 14.49 -34.18
N GLY A 253 -31.63 14.88 -33.72
CA GLY A 253 -30.54 13.96 -33.48
C GLY A 253 -29.87 14.27 -32.14
N GLN A 254 -29.48 13.24 -31.39
CA GLN A 254 -28.45 13.33 -30.35
C GLN A 254 -27.92 11.91 -30.00
N PRO A 255 -26.80 11.76 -29.27
CA PRO A 255 -25.59 11.28 -29.92
C PRO A 255 -25.08 9.94 -29.38
N GLY A 256 -24.12 9.36 -30.10
CA GLY A 256 -23.58 8.03 -29.81
C GLY A 256 -22.98 7.90 -28.41
N GLN A 257 -23.43 6.88 -27.68
CA GLN A 257 -22.75 6.38 -26.50
C GLN A 257 -21.59 5.48 -26.91
N ASN A 258 -20.57 5.44 -26.04
CA ASN A 258 -19.35 4.66 -26.19
C ASN A 258 -19.58 3.19 -25.81
N GLU A 259 -20.26 2.45 -26.69
CA GLU A 259 -20.54 1.00 -26.58
C GLU A 259 -19.27 0.13 -26.72
N LYS A 260 -18.43 0.07 -25.68
CA LYS A 260 -17.48 -1.03 -25.52
C LYS A 260 -17.73 -1.78 -24.21
N TYR A 261 -17.80 -3.10 -24.36
CA TYR A 261 -17.97 -4.12 -23.30
C TYR A 261 -19.41 -4.39 -22.80
N ALA A 262 -20.27 -4.83 -23.72
CA ALA A 262 -21.41 -5.68 -23.38
C ALA A 262 -21.64 -6.75 -24.47
N LEU A 263 -21.24 -8.00 -24.17
CA LEU A 263 -21.84 -9.27 -24.63
C LEU A 263 -20.81 -10.41 -24.47
N HIS A 264 -20.98 -11.21 -23.43
CA HIS A 264 -20.99 -12.67 -23.52
C HIS A 264 -21.99 -13.16 -22.48
N GLU A 265 -23.09 -13.74 -22.96
CA GLU A 265 -24.22 -14.15 -22.15
C GLU A 265 -23.93 -15.51 -21.51
N ALA A 266 -24.09 -15.63 -20.19
CA ALA A 266 -23.98 -16.90 -19.48
C ALA A 266 -25.41 -17.47 -19.25
N PRO A 267 -25.67 -18.76 -19.53
CA PRO A 267 -27.00 -19.34 -19.38
C PRO A 267 -27.55 -19.27 -17.95
N GLN A 268 -28.82 -18.87 -17.80
CA GLN A 268 -29.50 -18.80 -16.52
C GLN A 268 -29.81 -20.21 -15.95
N PRO A 269 -29.63 -20.46 -14.64
CA PRO A 269 -30.20 -21.62 -13.98
C PRO A 269 -31.74 -21.47 -13.80
N PRO A 270 -32.50 -22.57 -13.70
CA PRO A 270 -33.96 -22.55 -13.65
C PRO A 270 -34.52 -21.94 -12.35
N PRO A 271 -35.75 -21.39 -12.37
CA PRO A 271 -36.32 -20.66 -11.24
C PRO A 271 -36.64 -21.57 -10.05
N THR A 272 -36.07 -21.23 -8.89
CA THR A 272 -36.42 -21.81 -7.59
C THR A 272 -37.76 -21.26 -7.12
N GLN A 273 -38.71 -22.13 -6.79
CA GLN A 273 -39.97 -21.72 -6.16
C GLN A 273 -39.71 -21.27 -4.72
N HIS A 274 -40.06 -20.02 -4.41
CA HIS A 274 -40.15 -19.55 -3.03
C HIS A 274 -41.46 -20.10 -2.41
N PRO A 275 -41.45 -20.60 -1.17
CA PRO A 275 -42.67 -21.02 -0.49
C PRO A 275 -43.66 -19.84 -0.34
N VAL A 276 -44.94 -20.11 -0.59
CA VAL A 276 -46.02 -19.16 -0.32
C VAL A 276 -46.30 -19.15 1.18
N GLU A 277 -46.17 -17.99 1.83
CA GLU A 277 -46.61 -17.82 3.21
C GLU A 277 -48.15 -17.88 3.25
N MET A 278 -48.70 -18.70 4.14
CA MET A 278 -50.14 -18.92 4.25
C MET A 278 -50.72 -18.07 5.37
N ASP A 279 -51.75 -17.28 5.04
CA ASP A 279 -52.41 -16.36 5.97
C ASP A 279 -53.03 -17.10 7.16
N ALA A 280 -52.67 -16.69 8.38
CA ALA A 280 -53.06 -17.38 9.60
C ALA A 280 -54.41 -16.87 10.12
N THR A 281 -55.50 -17.44 9.62
CA THR A 281 -56.87 -17.14 10.08
C THR A 281 -57.00 -17.32 11.59
N GLN A 282 -57.35 -16.24 12.30
CA GLN A 282 -57.61 -16.29 13.73
C GLN A 282 -58.72 -17.29 14.07
N GLN A 283 -58.41 -18.27 14.93
CA GLN A 283 -59.42 -19.08 15.62
C GLN A 283 -59.24 -18.90 17.13
N HIS A 284 -60.08 -18.04 17.72
CA HIS A 284 -60.26 -17.97 19.17
C HIS A 284 -60.89 -19.27 19.67
N PRO A 285 -60.35 -19.94 20.70
CA PRO A 285 -61.05 -21.01 21.40
C PRO A 285 -62.33 -20.47 22.05
N VAL A 286 -63.40 -21.25 21.99
CA VAL A 286 -64.69 -20.94 22.63
C VAL A 286 -64.72 -21.58 24.03
N GLU A 287 -64.95 -20.76 25.05
CA GLU A 287 -65.15 -21.18 26.44
C GLU A 287 -66.36 -22.13 26.57
N MET A 288 -66.18 -23.31 27.18
CA MET A 288 -67.30 -24.16 27.62
C MET A 288 -67.55 -23.97 29.11
N ALA A 289 -68.69 -23.37 29.45
CA ALA A 289 -69.21 -23.32 30.81
C ALA A 289 -70.39 -24.30 30.97
N GLY A 290 -70.37 -25.10 32.04
CA GLY A 290 -71.57 -25.79 32.52
C GLY A 290 -71.39 -27.23 32.98
N ASN A 291 -71.31 -27.43 34.29
CA ASN A 291 -72.18 -28.37 34.98
C ASN A 291 -72.21 -28.03 36.47
N ASN A 292 -73.40 -27.71 37.00
CA ASN A 292 -73.64 -27.38 38.39
C ASN A 292 -74.64 -28.41 38.95
N PRO A 293 -74.38 -29.06 40.09
CA PRO A 293 -75.28 -30.10 40.60
C PRO A 293 -76.59 -29.51 41.16
N PRO A 294 -77.72 -30.22 41.07
CA PRO A 294 -78.99 -29.76 41.61
C PRO A 294 -79.00 -29.82 43.15
N ASN A 295 -79.59 -28.80 43.76
CA ASN A 295 -79.84 -28.74 45.20
C ASN A 295 -81.11 -29.55 45.52
N VAL A 296 -81.09 -30.36 46.57
CA VAL A 296 -82.22 -31.19 47.02
C VAL A 296 -82.75 -30.63 48.34
N ALA A 297 -84.07 -30.46 48.42
CA ALA A 297 -84.80 -30.15 49.65
C ALA A 297 -85.35 -31.43 50.29
#